data_AF-A0A846M329-F1
#
_entry.id   AF-A0A846M329-F1
#
_cell.length_a   1.000
_cell.length_b   1.000
_cell.length_c   1.000
_cell.angle_alpha   90.00
_cell.angle_beta   90.00
_cell.angle_gamma   90.00
#
_symmetry.space_group_name_H-M   'P 1'
#
loop_
_entity.id
_entity.type
_entity.pdbx_description
1 polymer ?
#
loop_
_entity_poly.entity_id
_entity_poly.type
_entity_poly.pdbx_seq_one_letter_code
_entity_poly.pdbx_strand_id
1 'polypeptide(L)'
;MPIYVFIVDFFAIILAIVGFSMAFRQPFVRRLIGRSPPPPSAIVAANSDEEPITYVLRIAGVMVMVFGIAIGMMVTLFNLAQL
;
A
#
# COMPACT_ATOMS: atom_id res chain seq x y z
N MET A 1 -14.51 19.78 14.51
CA MET A 1 -13.87 19.20 13.32
C MET A 1 -14.88 19.22 12.17
N PRO A 2 -14.56 19.86 11.04
CA PRO A 2 -15.45 19.93 9.89
C PRO A 2 -15.77 18.56 9.30
N ILE A 3 -17.01 18.34 8.85
CA ILE A 3 -17.48 17.07 8.29
C ILE A 3 -16.64 16.62 7.07
N TYR A 4 -16.12 17.56 6.28
CA TYR A 4 -15.29 17.23 5.12
C TYR A 4 -13.97 16.55 5.49
N VAL A 5 -13.40 16.80 6.68
CA VAL A 5 -12.15 16.16 7.13
C VAL A 5 -12.37 14.66 7.33
N PHE A 6 -13.49 14.28 7.97
CA PHE A 6 -13.84 12.87 8.15
C PHE A 6 -14.09 12.13 6.83
N ILE A 7 -14.65 12.81 5.83
CA ILE A 7 -14.87 12.23 4.49
C ILE A 7 -13.52 11.97 3.80
N VAL A 8 -12.60 12.93 3.89
CA VAL A 8 -11.25 12.79 3.31
C VAL A 8 -10.46 11.70 4.02
N ASP A 9 -10.51 11.64 5.35
CA ASP A 9 -9.84 10.60 6.13
C ASP A 9 -10.40 9.21 5.81
N PHE A 10 -11.72 9.09 5.66
CA PHE A 10 -12.35 7.84 5.24
C PHE A 10 -11.85 7.39 3.86
N PHE A 11 -11.75 8.32 2.91
CA PHE A 11 -11.22 8.05 1.58
C PHE A 11 -9.73 7.67 1.61
N ALA A 12 -8.94 8.36 2.45
CA ALA A 12 -7.53 8.06 2.69
C ALA A 12 -7.33 6.64 3.27
N ILE A 13 -8.19 6.22 4.19
CA ILE A 13 -8.19 4.87 4.76
C ILE A 13 -8.51 3.83 3.67
N ILE A 14 -9.50 4.10 2.80
CA ILE A 14 -9.82 3.20 1.68
C ILE A 14 -8.61 3.08 0.74
N LEU A 15 -7.98 4.20 0.37
CA LEU A 15 -6.75 4.20 -0.45
C LEU A 15 -5.63 3.40 0.22
N ALA A 16 -5.44 3.55 1.53
CA ALA A 16 -4.45 2.79 2.28
C ALA A 16 -4.72 1.29 2.26
N ILE A 17 -5.98 0.87 2.46
CA ILE A 17 -6.40 -0.54 2.43
C ILE A 17 -6.26 -1.13 1.02
N VAL A 18 -6.63 -0.38 -0.02
CA VAL A 18 -6.51 -0.80 -1.42
C VAL A 18 -5.04 -0.92 -1.81
N GLY A 19 -4.22 0.09 -1.48
CA GLY A 19 -2.78 0.08 -1.73
C GLY A 19 -2.08 -1.06 -0.99
N PHE A 20 -2.46 -1.31 0.26
CA PHE A 20 -2.00 -2.46 1.04
C PHE A 20 -2.41 -3.79 0.38
N SER A 21 -3.67 -3.92 -0.03
CA SER A 21 -4.17 -5.14 -0.68
C SER A 21 -3.47 -5.42 -2.01
N MET A 22 -3.16 -4.39 -2.81
CA MET A 22 -2.39 -4.49 -4.05
C MET A 22 -0.92 -4.84 -3.78
N ALA A 23 -0.31 -4.28 -2.73
CA ALA A 23 1.09 -4.52 -2.38
C ALA A 23 1.35 -5.88 -1.72
N PHE A 24 0.34 -6.49 -1.09
CA PHE A 24 0.53 -7.62 -0.18
C PHE A 24 -0.28 -8.89 -0.52
N ARG A 25 -1.04 -8.95 -1.62
CA ARG A 25 -2.01 -10.03 -1.89
C ARG A 25 -1.48 -11.48 -2.03
N GLN A 26 -0.17 -11.74 -1.99
CA GLN A 26 0.42 -13.09 -1.89
C GLN A 26 1.67 -13.23 -0.98
N PRO A 27 2.61 -12.26 -0.92
CA PRO A 27 3.84 -12.46 -0.14
C PRO A 27 3.67 -12.21 1.36
N PHE A 28 2.70 -11.39 1.80
CA PHE A 28 2.51 -11.09 3.23
C PHE A 28 1.98 -12.29 4.01
N VAL A 29 0.96 -12.97 3.48
CA VAL A 29 0.42 -14.20 4.08
C VAL A 29 1.48 -15.31 4.10
N ARG A 30 2.28 -15.44 3.03
CA ARG A 30 3.41 -16.40 2.99
C ARG A 30 4.51 -16.08 4.02
N ARG A 31 4.82 -14.79 4.24
CA ARG A 31 5.82 -14.32 5.20
C ARG A 31 5.34 -14.42 6.65
N LEU A 32 4.05 -14.21 6.89
CA LEU A 32 3.42 -14.34 8.22
C LEU A 32 3.30 -15.81 8.67
N ILE A 33 3.24 -16.75 7.72
CA ILE A 33 3.27 -18.21 7.95
C ILE A 33 4.71 -18.76 8.06
N GLY A 34 5.73 -17.90 8.09
CA GLY A 34 7.12 -18.30 8.37
C GLY A 34 7.84 -19.03 7.22
N ARG A 35 7.29 -18.99 5.99
CA ARG A 35 7.98 -19.56 4.83
C ARG A 35 9.02 -18.54 4.34
N SER A 36 10.28 -18.83 4.65
CA SER A 36 11.47 -18.08 4.22
C SER A 36 11.38 -17.72 2.72
N PRO A 37 11.86 -16.54 2.28
CA PRO A 37 11.90 -16.21 0.87
C PRO A 37 12.67 -17.30 0.12
N PRO A 38 12.18 -17.81 -1.03
CA PRO A 38 13.04 -18.64 -1.86
C PRO A 38 14.28 -17.82 -2.25
N PRO A 39 15.46 -18.46 -2.31
CA PRO A 39 16.72 -17.78 -2.57
C PRO A 39 16.68 -17.04 -3.92
N PRO A 40 17.50 -15.98 -4.09
CA PRO A 40 17.53 -15.16 -5.31
C PRO A 40 17.73 -15.95 -6.61
N SER A 41 18.26 -17.17 -6.53
CA SER A 41 18.46 -18.08 -7.66
C SER A 41 17.17 -18.69 -8.22
N ALA A 42 16.08 -18.74 -7.45
CA ALA A 42 14.77 -19.18 -7.95
C ALA A 42 14.06 -18.09 -8.78
N ILE A 43 14.46 -16.82 -8.60
CA ILE A 43 13.93 -15.65 -9.32
C ILE A 43 14.46 -15.64 -10.77
N VAL A 44 15.69 -16.13 -11.02
CA VAL A 44 16.25 -16.15 -12.38
C VAL A 44 15.52 -17.14 -13.30
N ALA A 45 14.96 -18.23 -12.77
CA ALA A 45 14.29 -19.28 -13.55
C ALA A 45 12.80 -19.02 -13.86
N ALA A 46 12.18 -17.99 -13.29
CA ALA A 46 10.77 -17.61 -13.51
C ALA A 46 10.60 -16.37 -14.41
N ASN A 47 11.67 -15.94 -15.10
CA ASN A 47 11.73 -14.76 -15.97
C ASN A 47 11.14 -15.00 -17.37
N SER A 48 9.84 -14.77 -17.57
CA SER A 48 9.46 -14.14 -18.85
C SER A 48 8.37 -13.10 -18.66
N ASP A 49 7.25 -13.47 -18.04
CA ASP A 49 6.04 -12.63 -18.18
C ASP A 49 5.23 -12.41 -16.89
N GLU A 50 5.40 -13.22 -15.84
CA GLU A 50 4.54 -13.17 -14.64
C GLU A 50 5.09 -12.30 -13.49
N GLU A 51 6.41 -12.08 -13.45
CA GLU A 51 7.10 -11.27 -12.43
C GLU A 51 6.96 -9.74 -12.57
N PRO A 52 6.89 -9.12 -13.78
CA PRO A 52 6.85 -7.66 -13.92
C PRO A 52 5.58 -7.06 -13.32
N ILE A 53 4.43 -7.69 -13.57
CA ILE A 53 3.12 -7.18 -13.14
C ILE A 53 3.05 -7.17 -11.61
N THR A 54 3.54 -8.22 -10.95
CA THR A 54 3.57 -8.31 -9.48
C THR A 54 4.46 -7.22 -8.87
N TYR A 55 5.61 -6.93 -9.48
CA TYR A 55 6.51 -5.86 -9.02
C TYR A 55 5.90 -4.47 -9.19
N VAL A 56 5.31 -4.20 -10.37
CA VAL A 56 4.63 -2.93 -10.68
C VAL A 56 3.42 -2.73 -9.77
N LEU A 57 2.60 -3.76 -9.55
CA LEU A 57 1.43 -3.70 -8.68
C LEU A 57 1.83 -3.42 -7.23
N ARG A 58 2.99 -3.94 -6.80
CA ARG A 58 3.51 -3.70 -5.46
C ARG A 58 4.01 -2.28 -5.26
N ILE A 59 4.76 -1.74 -6.23
CA ILE A 59 5.19 -0.34 -6.19
C ILE A 59 3.96 0.57 -6.24
N ALA A 60 3.03 0.33 -7.16
CA ALA A 60 1.80 1.09 -7.27
C ALA A 60 0.98 1.05 -5.97
N GLY A 61 0.82 -0.13 -5.37
CA GLY A 61 0.12 -0.29 -4.10
C GLY A 61 0.77 0.47 -2.94
N VAL A 62 2.10 0.41 -2.81
CA VAL A 62 2.83 1.16 -1.77
C VAL A 62 2.71 2.67 -2.00
N MET A 63 2.82 3.13 -3.25
CA MET A 63 2.66 4.55 -3.58
C MET A 63 1.27 5.05 -3.24
N VAL A 64 0.22 4.31 -3.61
CA VAL A 64 -1.18 4.63 -3.29
C VAL A 64 -1.42 4.63 -1.78
N MET A 65 -0.82 3.69 -1.04
CA MET A 65 -0.92 3.63 0.42
C MET A 65 -0.29 4.86 1.08
N VAL A 66 0.96 5.18 0.73
CA VAL A 66 1.67 6.36 1.27
C VAL A 66 0.95 7.65 0.89
N PHE A 67 0.44 7.74 -0.34
CA PHE A 67 -0.31 8.89 -0.82
C PHE A 67 -1.60 9.11 -0.02
N GLY A 68 -2.39 8.05 0.21
CA GLY A 68 -3.61 8.13 1.03
C GLY A 68 -3.29 8.60 2.45
N ILE A 69 -2.30 7.99 3.10
CA ILE A 69 -1.85 8.37 4.45
C ILE A 69 -1.40 9.83 4.50
N ALA A 70 -0.59 10.27 3.53
CA ALA A 70 -0.08 11.64 3.47
C ALA A 70 -1.20 12.67 3.31
N ILE A 71 -2.17 12.42 2.43
CA ILE A 71 -3.30 13.33 2.22
C ILE A 71 -4.20 13.41 3.47
N GLY A 72 -4.55 12.27 4.06
CA GLY A 72 -5.37 12.25 5.29
C GLY A 72 -4.68 13.00 6.42
N MET A 73 -3.40 12.69 6.68
CA MET A 73 -2.62 13.41 7.70
C MET A 73 -2.49 14.90 7.39
N MET A 74 -2.24 15.27 6.14
CA MET A 74 -2.13 16.67 5.74
C MET A 74 -3.44 17.41 6.03
N VAL A 75 -4.58 16.93 5.52
CA VAL A 75 -5.87 17.61 5.70
C VAL A 75 -6.23 17.72 7.18
N THR A 76 -6.00 16.67 7.97
CA THR A 76 -6.29 16.67 9.40
C THR A 76 -5.36 17.60 10.18
N LEU A 77 -4.04 17.61 9.91
CA LEU A 77 -3.08 18.49 10.59
C LEU A 77 -3.27 19.96 10.21
N PHE A 78 -3.51 20.28 8.94
CA PHE A 78 -3.77 21.66 8.51
C PHE A 78 -5.08 22.19 9.10
N ASN A 79 -6.11 21.34 9.24
CA ASN A 79 -7.35 21.75 9.90
C ASN A 79 -7.17 21.96 11.41
N LEU A 80 -6.36 21.10 12.04
CA LEU A 80 -6.02 21.24 13.46
C LEU A 80 -5.18 22.49 13.74
N ALA A 81 -4.26 22.84 12.82
CA ALA A 81 -3.38 23.99 12.94
C ALA A 81 -4.06 25.34 12.61
N GLN A 82 -5.24 25.32 12.01
CA GLN A 82 -6.08 26.51 11.75
C GLN A 82 -7.13 26.77 12.84
N LEU A 83 -7.20 25.91 13.86
CA LEU A 83 -7.93 26.14 15.12
C LEU A 83 -7.04 26.86 16.14
#